data_AF-A0A1V5QK74-F1
#
_entry.id   AF-A0A1V5QK74-F1
#
_cell.length_a   1.000
_cell.length_b   1.000
_cell.length_c   1.000
_cell.angle_alpha   90.00
_cell.angle_beta   90.00
_cell.angle_gamma   90.00
#
_symmetry.space_group_name_H-M   'P 1'
#
loop_
_entity.id
_entity.type
_entity.pdbx_description
1 polymer ?
#
loop_
_entity_poly.entity_id
_entity_poly.type
_entity_poly.pdbx_seq_one_letter_code
_entity_poly.pdbx_strand_id
1 'polypeptide(L)'
;MNPHFATYPSNLKAVNEYFEEIILDKQPPYGVHSNKVSFDIFRINHYKFKSIQDSVKKSSRITGWRPEYKNYLIRMQENDSQKQVEDLTLFNKFNKYLLEHPKIEEKLSCSNRLDLNTQINLLKKDLNKLYEIYPTEAVTILWKIYGIHFDLNFPHSLNEKILWLGINFKNKLIYDCVDKYECRKYVQERGCQEILPKLIGMYNTTSEIKFDELPNSFVLKGTVGCGQIIFCKKRTELDLNSAIKKMNIWLNTDYSIPFLEKYYKNTPRIICEEYLIQNNEARPIDYKIFCFNGIPRLIMVCRGRGTINETHYYFDTKWNRLNILKKENLSNNPLKPDCLKELLEYSTILSAPFPQVRVDFYVINNKIYFGEFTFTSAAGNIPDIKTEFNKQIGSWIELPNKKDICNDDSVQQLIEKNKKLLNMIEQQASKNPIFFKLPLLK
;
A
#
# COMPACT_ATOMS: atom_id res chain seq x y z
N MET A 1 -41.64 5.40 12.42
CA MET A 1 -40.69 6.52 12.51
C MET A 1 -39.31 6.00 12.15
N ASN A 2 -38.82 6.37 10.98
CA ASN A 2 -37.43 6.21 10.56
C ASN A 2 -36.71 7.52 10.86
N PRO A 3 -35.43 7.51 11.26
CA PRO A 3 -34.46 8.09 10.32
C PRO A 3 -33.13 7.32 10.25
N HIS A 4 -32.79 6.97 9.01
CA HIS A 4 -31.45 6.98 8.41
C HIS A 4 -30.36 6.06 8.99
N PHE A 5 -30.43 4.78 8.58
CA PHE A 5 -29.25 3.93 8.44
C PHE A 5 -28.38 4.44 7.28
N ALA A 6 -27.32 5.18 7.61
CA ALA A 6 -26.22 5.44 6.68
C ALA A 6 -25.38 4.16 6.55
N THR A 7 -25.52 3.49 5.40
CA THR A 7 -24.65 2.40 4.97
C THR A 7 -23.23 2.95 4.76
N TYR A 8 -22.27 2.38 5.49
CA TYR A 8 -20.84 2.66 5.30
C TYR A 8 -20.31 1.88 4.09
N PRO A 9 -19.65 2.52 3.11
CA PRO A 9 -18.59 1.87 2.37
C PRO A 9 -17.32 1.98 3.21
N SER A 10 -16.84 0.86 3.74
CA SER A 10 -15.45 0.77 4.17
C SER A 10 -14.58 1.08 2.95
N ASN A 11 -13.78 2.14 3.01
CA ASN A 11 -12.98 2.62 1.87
C ASN A 11 -12.05 1.54 1.28
N LEU A 12 -11.72 0.47 2.02
CA LEU A 12 -11.03 -0.71 1.48
C LEU A 12 -11.92 -1.66 0.68
N LYS A 13 -13.19 -1.81 1.03
CA LYS A 13 -14.17 -2.58 0.24
C LYS A 13 -14.50 -1.84 -1.04
N ALA A 14 -14.65 -0.51 -0.97
CA ALA A 14 -14.80 0.34 -2.14
C ALA A 14 -13.57 0.26 -3.06
N VAL A 15 -12.34 0.27 -2.52
CA VAL A 15 -11.12 0.11 -3.34
C VAL A 15 -11.04 -1.29 -3.96
N ASN A 16 -11.39 -2.37 -3.25
CA ASN A 16 -11.38 -3.74 -3.79
C ASN A 16 -12.52 -4.02 -4.79
N GLU A 17 -13.74 -3.53 -4.55
CA GLU A 17 -14.87 -3.60 -5.50
C GLU A 17 -14.59 -2.73 -6.74
N TYR A 18 -13.95 -1.57 -6.55
CA TYR A 18 -13.48 -0.69 -7.64
C TYR A 18 -12.33 -1.29 -8.45
N PHE A 19 -11.45 -2.09 -7.83
CA PHE A 19 -10.48 -2.91 -8.56
C PHE A 19 -11.18 -4.01 -9.37
N GLU A 20 -12.17 -4.73 -8.83
CA GLU A 20 -12.93 -5.72 -9.61
C GLU A 20 -13.74 -5.10 -10.76
N GLU A 21 -14.28 -3.88 -10.60
CA GLU A 21 -15.06 -3.18 -11.64
C GLU A 21 -14.21 -2.62 -12.79
N ILE A 22 -13.04 -2.02 -12.50
CA ILE A 22 -12.09 -1.55 -13.54
C ILE A 22 -11.53 -2.73 -14.35
N ILE A 23 -11.37 -3.87 -13.70
CA ILE A 23 -10.80 -5.08 -14.30
C ILE A 23 -11.81 -5.80 -15.20
N LEU A 24 -13.12 -5.67 -14.98
CA LEU A 24 -14.14 -6.46 -15.68
C LEU A 24 -14.86 -5.76 -16.85
N ASP A 25 -14.56 -4.49 -17.15
CA ASP A 25 -15.21 -3.70 -18.23
C ASP A 25 -16.74 -3.77 -18.18
N LYS A 26 -17.30 -3.57 -16.98
CA LYS A 26 -18.75 -3.39 -16.83
C LYS A 26 -19.02 -1.90 -16.67
N GLN A 27 -19.84 -1.35 -17.59
CA GLN A 27 -20.40 -0.02 -17.41
C GLN A 27 -21.11 0.07 -16.05
N PRO A 28 -21.02 1.21 -15.35
CA PRO A 28 -21.75 1.42 -14.11
C PRO A 28 -23.26 1.32 -14.39
N PRO A 29 -24.04 0.63 -13.55
CA PRO A 29 -25.49 0.60 -13.70
C PRO A 29 -26.04 2.00 -13.42
N TYR A 30 -26.66 2.56 -14.46
CA TYR A 30 -27.55 3.72 -14.52
C TYR A 30 -27.73 4.61 -13.28
N GLY A 31 -27.54 5.92 -13.50
CA GLY A 31 -28.37 6.94 -12.84
C GLY A 31 -27.67 8.06 -12.09
N VAL A 32 -26.66 8.72 -12.67
CA VAL A 32 -26.35 10.11 -12.29
C VAL A 32 -26.24 10.95 -13.55
N HIS A 33 -27.19 11.88 -13.68
CA HIS A 33 -27.37 12.77 -14.80
C HIS A 33 -26.08 13.48 -15.20
N SER A 34 -25.82 13.44 -16.51
CA SER A 34 -24.97 14.37 -17.23
C SER A 34 -25.26 15.81 -16.82
N ASN A 35 -24.29 16.50 -16.24
CA ASN A 35 -24.25 17.96 -16.29
C ASN A 35 -22.82 18.43 -16.55
N LYS A 36 -22.68 19.04 -17.72
CA LYS A 36 -21.59 19.89 -18.23
C LYS A 36 -20.72 20.49 -17.11
N VAL A 37 -19.48 20.04 -16.95
CA VAL A 37 -18.43 20.83 -16.29
C VAL A 37 -17.13 20.65 -17.05
N SER A 38 -16.96 21.54 -18.01
CA SER A 38 -15.73 21.85 -18.71
C SER A 38 -14.78 22.66 -17.82
N PHE A 39 -13.54 22.19 -17.67
CA PHE A 39 -12.26 22.93 -17.56
C PHE A 39 -12.05 23.95 -16.42
N ASP A 40 -10.93 23.81 -15.67
CA ASP A 40 -10.11 24.96 -15.19
C ASP A 40 -8.75 24.59 -14.52
N ILE A 41 -8.16 23.42 -14.79
CA ILE A 41 -6.79 23.08 -14.30
C ILE A 41 -5.71 23.84 -15.12
N PHE A 42 -6.08 24.38 -16.28
CA PHE A 42 -5.13 24.83 -17.30
C PHE A 42 -4.76 26.32 -17.31
N ARG A 43 -5.35 27.14 -16.44
CA ARG A 43 -5.04 28.58 -16.41
C ARG A 43 -3.89 28.94 -15.46
N ILE A 44 -3.26 27.97 -14.80
CA ILE A 44 -2.17 28.22 -13.85
C ILE A 44 -0.88 28.66 -14.57
N ASN A 45 -0.65 28.18 -15.80
CA ASN A 45 0.56 28.52 -16.58
C ASN A 45 0.63 30.00 -17.05
N HIS A 46 -0.42 30.81 -16.86
CA HIS A 46 -0.40 32.24 -17.20
C HIS A 46 -0.27 33.17 -15.98
N TYR A 47 -0.27 32.64 -14.76
CA TYR A 47 -0.16 33.47 -13.56
C TYR A 47 1.16 33.21 -12.84
N LYS A 48 2.09 34.16 -12.97
CA LYS A 48 3.25 34.25 -12.07
C LYS A 48 2.73 34.57 -10.66
N PHE A 49 2.67 33.57 -9.78
CA PHE A 49 2.33 33.77 -8.37
C PHE A 49 3.60 34.17 -7.61
N LYS A 50 3.64 35.41 -7.11
CA LYS A 50 4.80 35.98 -6.42
C LYS A 50 4.78 35.74 -4.90
N SER A 51 3.63 35.38 -4.32
CA SER A 51 3.47 35.10 -2.88
C SER A 51 2.20 34.28 -2.57
N ILE A 52 2.12 33.66 -1.39
CA ILE A 52 0.93 32.92 -0.90
C ILE A 52 -0.29 33.87 -0.77
N GLN A 53 -0.07 35.10 -0.31
CA GLN A 53 -1.14 36.12 -0.22
C GLN A 53 -1.68 36.49 -1.61
N ASP A 54 -0.84 36.53 -2.65
CA ASP A 54 -1.29 36.74 -4.04
C ASP A 54 -2.10 35.57 -4.60
N SER A 55 -1.75 34.34 -4.22
CA SER A 55 -2.48 33.13 -4.61
C SER A 55 -3.88 33.07 -4.00
N VAL A 56 -4.03 33.47 -2.73
CA VAL A 56 -5.32 33.47 -2.01
C VAL A 56 -6.24 34.62 -2.46
N LYS A 57 -5.68 35.81 -2.72
CA LYS A 57 -6.45 36.97 -3.22
C LYS A 57 -6.98 36.75 -4.64
N LYS A 58 -6.30 35.92 -5.43
CA LYS A 58 -6.72 35.50 -6.77
C LYS A 58 -7.66 34.30 -6.73
N SER A 59 -7.48 33.35 -5.80
CA SER A 59 -8.37 32.18 -5.66
C SER A 59 -9.74 32.52 -5.07
N SER A 60 -9.85 33.57 -4.24
CA SER A 60 -11.14 34.03 -3.68
C SER A 60 -12.08 34.65 -4.73
N ARG A 61 -11.56 34.99 -5.91
CA ARG A 61 -12.32 35.50 -7.07
C ARG A 61 -12.70 34.42 -8.08
N ILE A 62 -12.32 33.16 -7.82
CA ILE A 62 -12.54 32.03 -8.72
C ILE A 62 -13.64 31.14 -8.12
N THR A 63 -14.78 31.07 -8.78
CA THR A 63 -15.88 30.16 -8.42
C THR A 63 -15.59 28.74 -8.93
N GLY A 64 -15.84 27.71 -8.11
CA GLY A 64 -15.74 26.29 -8.53
C GLY A 64 -14.65 25.43 -7.86
N TRP A 65 -13.94 25.94 -6.85
CA TRP A 65 -13.04 25.10 -6.06
C TRP A 65 -13.84 24.13 -5.18
N ARG A 66 -13.39 22.86 -5.11
CA ARG A 66 -13.83 21.92 -4.07
C ARG A 66 -13.42 22.48 -2.68
N PRO A 67 -14.32 22.49 -1.67
CA PRO A 67 -14.06 23.10 -0.36
C PRO A 67 -12.75 22.64 0.29
N GLU A 68 -12.30 21.42 0.02
CA GLU A 68 -11.10 20.79 0.56
C GLU A 68 -9.80 21.45 0.10
N TYR A 69 -9.74 21.94 -1.15
CA TYR A 69 -8.57 22.64 -1.70
C TYR A 69 -8.54 24.11 -1.24
N LYS A 70 -9.71 24.72 -1.07
CA LYS A 70 -9.85 26.03 -0.41
C LYS A 70 -9.42 25.92 1.06
N ASN A 71 -9.82 24.84 1.74
CA ASN A 71 -9.40 24.51 3.09
C ASN A 71 -7.92 24.12 3.18
N TYR A 72 -7.29 23.62 2.11
CA TYR A 72 -5.84 23.40 2.05
C TYR A 72 -5.08 24.74 2.01
N LEU A 73 -5.49 25.67 1.15
CA LEU A 73 -4.88 27.01 1.10
C LEU A 73 -5.13 27.82 2.38
N ILE A 74 -6.31 27.69 3.00
CA ILE A 74 -6.61 28.28 4.30
C ILE A 74 -5.75 27.63 5.40
N ARG A 75 -5.60 26.30 5.41
CA ARG A 75 -4.70 25.59 6.35
C ARG A 75 -3.22 25.87 6.13
N MET A 76 -2.81 26.25 4.90
CA MET A 76 -1.47 26.78 4.64
C MET A 76 -1.27 28.15 5.31
N GLN A 77 -2.31 28.97 5.51
CA GLN A 77 -2.20 30.22 6.30
C GLN A 77 -2.13 29.95 7.82
N GLU A 78 -2.72 28.86 8.29
CA GLU A 78 -2.90 28.58 9.73
C GLU A 78 -1.77 27.78 10.39
N ASN A 79 -0.82 27.22 9.61
CA ASN A 79 0.24 26.34 10.13
C ASN A 79 1.64 26.96 10.17
N ASP A 80 2.42 26.45 11.12
CA ASP A 80 3.78 26.84 11.48
C ASP A 80 4.72 27.04 10.28
N SER A 81 5.54 28.10 10.36
CA SER A 81 6.37 28.63 9.28
C SER A 81 7.35 27.62 8.67
N GLN A 82 7.78 26.62 9.44
CA GLN A 82 8.73 25.59 9.00
C GLN A 82 8.08 24.55 8.07
N LYS A 83 6.81 24.20 8.33
CA LYS A 83 6.02 23.27 7.50
C LYS A 83 5.65 23.88 6.15
N GLN A 84 5.39 25.20 6.12
CA GLN A 84 5.16 25.95 4.88
C GLN A 84 6.37 25.90 3.93
N VAL A 85 7.59 26.00 4.46
CA VAL A 85 8.84 25.98 3.66
C VAL A 85 9.08 24.61 3.02
N GLU A 86 8.81 23.53 3.74
CA GLU A 86 8.94 22.16 3.23
C GLU A 86 7.91 21.86 2.14
N ASP A 87 6.66 22.26 2.32
CA ASP A 87 5.59 22.09 1.33
C ASP A 87 5.86 22.92 0.06
N LEU A 88 6.37 24.15 0.19
CA LEU A 88 6.84 24.97 -0.93
C LEU A 88 8.02 24.33 -1.67
N THR A 89 8.95 23.72 -0.93
CA THR A 89 10.13 23.05 -1.51
C THR A 89 9.71 21.82 -2.32
N LEU A 90 8.78 21.02 -1.81
CA LEU A 90 8.24 19.85 -2.51
C LEU A 90 7.44 20.26 -3.76
N PHE A 91 6.62 21.30 -3.66
CA PHE A 91 5.89 21.88 -4.79
C PHE A 91 6.83 22.37 -5.89
N ASN A 92 7.91 23.05 -5.51
CA ASN A 92 8.92 23.52 -6.46
C ASN A 92 9.72 22.37 -7.11
N LYS A 93 10.05 21.30 -6.36
CA LYS A 93 10.67 20.09 -6.91
C LYS A 93 9.76 19.39 -7.93
N PHE A 94 8.47 19.28 -7.63
CA PHE A 94 7.48 18.69 -8.54
C PHE A 94 7.33 19.52 -9.82
N ASN A 95 7.21 20.85 -9.70
CA ASN A 95 7.14 21.73 -10.88
C ASN A 95 8.42 21.70 -11.70
N LYS A 96 9.59 21.64 -11.07
CA LYS A 96 10.87 21.48 -11.76
C LYS A 96 10.93 20.16 -12.54
N TYR A 97 10.49 19.05 -11.93
CA TYR A 97 10.41 17.76 -12.61
C TYR A 97 9.47 17.79 -13.83
N LEU A 98 8.30 18.43 -13.72
CA LEU A 98 7.37 18.59 -14.85
C LEU A 98 7.98 19.42 -15.99
N LEU A 99 8.69 20.51 -15.66
CA LEU A 99 9.37 21.37 -16.64
C LEU A 99 10.54 20.66 -17.36
N GLU A 100 11.26 19.80 -16.64
CA GLU A 100 12.37 19.00 -17.21
C GLU A 100 11.86 17.81 -18.06
N HIS A 101 10.57 17.49 -17.97
CA HIS A 101 9.93 16.38 -18.69
C HIS A 101 8.69 16.85 -19.48
N PRO A 102 8.85 17.72 -20.50
CA PRO A 102 7.75 18.40 -21.20
C PRO A 102 6.75 17.46 -21.90
N LYS A 103 7.15 16.21 -22.20
CA LYS A 103 6.24 15.16 -22.71
C LYS A 103 5.18 14.72 -21.68
N ILE A 104 5.44 14.91 -20.38
CA ILE A 104 4.48 14.69 -19.28
C ILE A 104 3.52 15.87 -19.20
N GLU A 105 4.05 17.10 -19.33
CA GLU A 105 3.26 18.33 -19.39
C GLU A 105 2.30 18.31 -20.59
N GLU A 106 2.74 17.92 -21.79
CA GLU A 106 1.89 17.71 -22.97
C GLU A 106 0.80 16.66 -22.75
N LYS A 107 1.08 15.56 -22.04
CA LYS A 107 0.10 14.50 -21.78
C LYS A 107 -0.94 14.89 -20.75
N LEU A 108 -0.52 15.56 -19.68
CA LEU A 108 -1.43 16.22 -18.73
C LEU A 108 -2.24 17.30 -19.46
N SER A 109 -1.64 17.92 -20.47
CA SER A 109 -2.33 18.90 -21.28
C SER A 109 -3.48 18.29 -22.10
N CYS A 110 -3.25 17.14 -22.72
CA CYS A 110 -4.28 16.39 -23.44
C CYS A 110 -5.31 15.72 -22.50
N SER A 111 -4.97 15.55 -21.22
CA SER A 111 -5.77 14.80 -20.23
C SER A 111 -7.02 15.53 -19.71
N ASN A 112 -7.22 16.81 -20.08
CA ASN A 112 -8.45 17.56 -19.81
C ASN A 112 -9.74 16.93 -20.38
N ARG A 113 -9.62 15.91 -21.24
CA ARG A 113 -10.74 15.15 -21.82
C ARG A 113 -10.91 13.75 -21.23
N LEU A 114 -10.08 13.38 -20.25
CA LEU A 114 -10.06 12.05 -19.63
C LEU A 114 -10.69 12.10 -18.24
N ASP A 115 -11.37 11.03 -17.85
CA ASP A 115 -11.98 10.92 -16.53
C ASP A 115 -10.92 10.89 -15.40
N LEU A 116 -11.35 11.20 -14.17
CA LEU A 116 -10.49 11.32 -12.99
C LEU A 116 -9.62 10.08 -12.74
N ASN A 117 -10.12 8.89 -13.08
CA ASN A 117 -9.39 7.64 -12.84
C ASN A 117 -8.24 7.50 -13.84
N THR A 118 -8.47 7.89 -15.09
CA THR A 118 -7.42 7.94 -16.11
C THR A 118 -6.32 8.94 -15.74
N GLN A 119 -6.68 10.09 -15.16
CA GLN A 119 -5.70 11.08 -14.68
C GLN A 119 -4.88 10.55 -13.50
N ILE A 120 -5.51 9.89 -12.52
CA ILE A 120 -4.82 9.25 -11.39
C ILE A 120 -3.87 8.16 -11.89
N ASN A 121 -4.26 7.37 -12.89
CA ASN A 121 -3.41 6.33 -13.46
C ASN A 121 -2.19 6.90 -14.19
N LEU A 122 -2.35 8.01 -14.92
CA LEU A 122 -1.22 8.73 -15.54
C LEU A 122 -0.26 9.28 -14.48
N LEU A 123 -0.80 9.93 -13.44
CA LEU A 123 -0.01 10.40 -12.30
C LEU A 123 0.74 9.26 -11.61
N LYS A 124 0.12 8.10 -11.40
CA LYS A 124 0.79 6.92 -10.83
C LYS A 124 1.94 6.43 -11.71
N LYS A 125 1.79 6.47 -13.04
CA LYS A 125 2.88 6.10 -13.96
C LYS A 125 4.07 7.06 -13.86
N ASP A 126 3.81 8.35 -13.69
CA ASP A 126 4.87 9.34 -13.52
C ASP A 126 5.48 9.31 -12.12
N LEU A 127 4.68 9.01 -11.08
CA LEU A 127 5.17 8.73 -9.73
C LEU A 127 6.08 7.49 -9.70
N ASN A 128 5.81 6.49 -10.52
CA ASN A 128 6.68 5.32 -10.63
C ASN A 128 8.06 5.68 -11.19
N LYS A 129 8.15 6.57 -12.18
CA LYS A 129 9.43 7.08 -12.69
C LYS A 129 10.12 7.97 -11.67
N LEU A 130 9.34 8.84 -11.01
CA LEU A 130 9.85 9.68 -9.94
C LEU A 130 10.42 8.84 -8.82
N TYR A 131 9.79 7.70 -8.49
CA TYR A 131 10.27 6.80 -7.45
C TYR A 131 11.68 6.27 -7.73
N GLU A 132 12.03 6.00 -9.00
CA GLU A 132 13.37 5.50 -9.35
C GLU A 132 14.48 6.53 -9.06
N ILE A 133 14.14 7.82 -8.95
CA ILE A 133 15.09 8.91 -8.72
C ILE A 133 14.96 9.49 -7.30
N TYR A 134 13.72 9.67 -6.85
CA TYR A 134 13.29 10.33 -5.62
C TYR A 134 12.17 9.52 -4.94
N PRO A 135 12.48 8.34 -4.37
CA PRO A 135 11.46 7.42 -3.84
C PRO A 135 10.69 8.00 -2.64
N THR A 136 11.39 8.70 -1.74
CA THR A 136 10.78 9.39 -0.60
C THR A 136 9.76 10.43 -1.04
N GLU A 137 10.12 11.29 -1.99
CA GLU A 137 9.23 12.29 -2.54
C GLU A 137 8.05 11.65 -3.28
N ALA A 138 8.28 10.62 -4.08
CA ALA A 138 7.22 9.93 -4.82
C ALA A 138 6.15 9.33 -3.90
N VAL A 139 6.57 8.63 -2.84
CA VAL A 139 5.65 8.06 -1.84
C VAL A 139 4.95 9.16 -1.04
N THR A 140 5.67 10.24 -0.69
CA THR A 140 5.08 11.39 0.01
C THR A 140 4.00 12.06 -0.84
N ILE A 141 4.27 12.28 -2.13
CA ILE A 141 3.30 12.88 -3.06
C ILE A 141 2.10 11.96 -3.25
N LEU A 142 2.32 10.65 -3.43
CA LEU A 142 1.25 9.66 -3.52
C LEU A 142 0.27 9.79 -2.36
N TRP A 143 0.76 9.79 -1.12
CA TRP A 143 -0.11 9.87 0.06
C TRP A 143 -0.74 11.25 0.25
N LYS A 144 -0.08 12.33 -0.16
CA LYS A 144 -0.67 13.67 -0.20
C LYS A 144 -1.88 13.75 -1.14
N ILE A 145 -1.85 13.04 -2.28
CA ILE A 145 -3.02 12.93 -3.18
C ILE A 145 -4.21 12.29 -2.46
N TYR A 146 -3.95 11.35 -1.55
CA TYR A 146 -4.95 10.73 -0.68
C TYR A 146 -5.28 11.55 0.58
N GLY A 147 -4.75 12.77 0.70
CA GLY A 147 -5.01 13.67 1.84
C GLY A 147 -4.26 13.29 3.12
N ILE A 148 -3.23 12.46 3.02
CA ILE A 148 -2.44 11.97 4.14
C ILE A 148 -1.03 12.56 4.09
N HIS A 149 -0.53 12.99 5.24
CA HIS A 149 0.81 13.55 5.37
C HIS A 149 1.66 12.61 6.21
N PHE A 150 2.82 12.24 5.68
CA PHE A 150 3.83 11.45 6.37
C PHE A 150 5.14 12.23 6.41
N ASP A 151 5.82 12.21 7.55
CA ASP A 151 7.23 12.61 7.62
C ASP A 151 8.11 11.37 7.45
N LEU A 152 8.61 11.18 6.24
CA LEU A 152 9.51 10.08 5.92
C LEU A 152 11.00 10.44 6.10
N ASN A 153 11.32 11.71 6.40
CA ASN A 153 12.69 12.08 6.75
C ASN A 153 12.99 11.72 8.21
N PHE A 154 11.98 11.87 9.08
CA PHE A 154 12.03 11.52 10.49
C PHE A 154 10.82 10.66 10.88
N PRO A 155 10.79 9.38 10.47
CA PRO A 155 9.64 8.51 10.69
C PRO A 155 9.48 8.13 12.17
N HIS A 156 8.33 8.45 12.76
CA HIS A 156 8.05 8.18 14.18
C HIS A 156 6.94 7.16 14.39
N SER A 157 5.90 7.21 13.56
CA SER A 157 4.74 6.33 13.63
C SER A 157 4.96 4.99 12.91
N LEU A 158 4.13 3.99 13.22
CA LEU A 158 4.12 2.70 12.54
C LEU A 158 3.98 2.88 11.02
N ASN A 159 3.00 3.68 10.58
CA ASN A 159 2.77 3.92 9.15
C ASN A 159 3.99 4.56 8.47
N GLU A 160 4.59 5.60 9.06
CA GLU A 160 5.79 6.25 8.51
C GLU A 160 6.98 5.29 8.44
N LYS A 161 7.21 4.49 9.49
CA LYS A 161 8.30 3.53 9.51
C LYS A 161 8.10 2.38 8.52
N ILE A 162 6.88 1.89 8.33
CA ILE A 162 6.56 0.90 7.30
C ILE A 162 6.86 1.46 5.91
N LEU A 163 6.40 2.67 5.60
CA LEU A 163 6.69 3.33 4.32
C LEU A 163 8.18 3.57 4.13
N TRP A 164 8.87 4.02 5.18
CA TRP A 164 10.32 4.20 5.16
C TRP A 164 11.05 2.89 4.87
N LEU A 165 10.65 1.78 5.50
CA LEU A 165 11.23 0.46 5.24
C LEU A 165 10.98 0.02 3.80
N GLY A 166 9.78 0.20 3.26
CA GLY A 166 9.47 -0.11 1.87
C GLY A 166 10.36 0.64 0.86
N ILE A 167 10.81 1.84 1.22
CA ILE A 167 11.71 2.67 0.42
C ILE A 167 13.18 2.25 0.61
N ASN A 168 13.63 2.14 1.86
CA ASN A 168 15.06 2.12 2.20
C ASN A 168 15.59 0.73 2.54
N PHE A 169 14.76 -0.20 3.04
CA PHE A 169 15.22 -1.53 3.41
C PHE A 169 15.20 -2.47 2.19
N LYS A 170 16.31 -2.46 1.44
CA LYS A 170 16.50 -3.31 0.27
C LYS A 170 17.00 -4.69 0.68
N ASN A 171 16.07 -5.61 0.92
CA ASN A 171 16.39 -7.00 1.19
C ASN A 171 15.74 -7.90 0.14
N LYS A 172 16.54 -8.65 -0.62
CA LYS A 172 16.06 -9.56 -1.67
C LYS A 172 15.06 -10.58 -1.12
N LEU A 173 15.24 -11.04 0.12
CA LEU A 173 14.34 -11.99 0.76
C LEU A 173 12.89 -11.48 0.83
N ILE A 174 12.67 -10.16 0.91
CA ILE A 174 11.32 -9.58 0.89
C ILE A 174 10.60 -9.90 -0.42
N TYR A 175 11.30 -9.81 -1.55
CA TYR A 175 10.73 -10.12 -2.87
C TYR A 175 10.28 -11.57 -2.93
N ASP A 176 11.09 -12.50 -2.41
CA ASP A 176 10.73 -13.92 -2.33
C ASP A 176 9.56 -14.12 -1.36
N CYS A 177 9.54 -13.43 -0.22
CA CYS A 177 8.50 -13.56 0.80
C CYS A 177 7.12 -13.01 0.38
N VAL A 178 7.06 -11.99 -0.48
CA VAL A 178 5.75 -11.47 -0.95
C VAL A 178 5.14 -12.27 -2.10
N ASP A 179 5.91 -13.12 -2.77
CA ASP A 179 5.39 -14.09 -3.71
C ASP A 179 4.91 -15.34 -2.96
N LYS A 180 3.61 -15.62 -3.02
CA LYS A 180 2.94 -16.72 -2.32
C LYS A 180 3.46 -18.11 -2.72
N TYR A 181 4.14 -18.24 -3.86
CA TYR A 181 4.82 -19.47 -4.24
C TYR A 181 6.26 -19.50 -3.71
N GLU A 182 7.06 -18.46 -3.97
CA GLU A 182 8.48 -18.42 -3.58
C GLU A 182 8.67 -18.44 -2.06
N CYS A 183 7.79 -17.78 -1.31
CA CYS A 183 7.86 -17.74 0.15
C CYS A 183 7.78 -19.12 0.81
N ARG A 184 7.21 -20.12 0.13
CA ARG A 184 7.09 -21.49 0.63
C ARG A 184 8.47 -22.11 0.86
N LYS A 185 9.44 -21.81 -0.02
CA LYS A 185 10.83 -22.24 0.13
C LYS A 185 11.45 -21.65 1.40
N TYR A 186 11.25 -20.35 1.63
CA TYR A 186 11.72 -19.70 2.86
C TYR A 186 11.10 -20.34 4.11
N VAL A 187 9.79 -20.59 4.11
CA VAL A 187 9.10 -21.27 5.23
C VAL A 187 9.67 -22.67 5.48
N GLN A 188 10.00 -23.43 4.42
CA GLN A 188 10.63 -24.75 4.53
C GLN A 188 12.06 -24.67 5.09
N GLU A 189 12.88 -23.75 4.59
CA GLU A 189 14.26 -23.54 5.06
C GLU A 189 14.32 -23.14 6.54
N ARG A 190 13.24 -22.55 7.06
CA ARG A 190 13.08 -22.21 8.48
C ARG A 190 12.54 -23.36 9.32
N GLY A 191 12.30 -24.53 8.72
CA GLY A 191 11.81 -25.72 9.42
C GLY A 191 10.32 -25.68 9.74
N CYS A 192 9.53 -24.83 9.06
CA CYS A 192 8.10 -24.63 9.34
C CYS A 192 7.21 -25.17 8.19
N GLN A 193 7.62 -26.25 7.53
CA GLN A 193 6.95 -26.73 6.31
C GLN A 193 5.57 -27.36 6.58
N GLU A 194 5.36 -27.86 7.78
CA GLU A 194 4.14 -28.54 8.26
C GLU A 194 2.93 -27.61 8.35
N ILE A 195 3.15 -26.30 8.47
CA ILE A 195 2.08 -25.29 8.44
C ILE A 195 1.75 -24.82 7.02
N LEU A 196 2.49 -25.23 5.98
CA LEU A 196 2.16 -24.83 4.61
C LEU A 196 0.89 -25.54 4.13
N PRO A 197 -0.09 -24.81 3.56
CA PRO A 197 -1.20 -25.43 2.85
C PRO A 197 -0.68 -26.32 1.73
N LYS A 198 -1.33 -27.46 1.47
CA LYS A 198 -0.99 -28.34 0.36
C LYS A 198 -1.08 -27.58 -0.96
N LEU A 199 0.04 -27.51 -1.67
CA LEU A 199 0.12 -26.98 -3.02
C LEU A 199 -0.31 -28.09 -3.99
N ILE A 200 -1.32 -27.81 -4.81
CA ILE A 200 -1.82 -28.70 -5.86
C ILE A 200 -1.09 -28.43 -7.18
N GLY A 201 -0.80 -27.17 -7.48
CA GLY A 201 -0.08 -26.79 -8.70
C GLY A 201 0.33 -25.33 -8.73
N MET A 202 1.26 -25.02 -9.65
CA MET A 202 1.70 -23.68 -10.01
C MET A 202 1.66 -23.58 -11.54
N TYR A 203 1.21 -22.45 -12.05
CA TYR A 203 0.98 -22.24 -13.48
C TYR A 203 1.43 -20.83 -13.88
N ASN A 204 2.14 -20.72 -15.00
CA ASN A 204 2.54 -19.43 -15.56
C ASN A 204 1.44 -18.82 -16.43
N THR A 205 0.57 -19.67 -16.99
CA THR A 205 -0.55 -19.27 -17.85
C THR A 205 -1.83 -19.99 -17.47
N THR A 206 -2.99 -19.42 -17.80
CA THR A 206 -4.28 -20.09 -17.53
C THR A 206 -4.47 -21.35 -18.39
N SER A 207 -3.80 -21.45 -19.54
CA SER A 207 -3.84 -22.61 -20.44
C SER A 207 -3.11 -23.84 -19.90
N GLU A 208 -2.15 -23.66 -18.98
CA GLU A 208 -1.47 -24.78 -18.30
C GLU A 208 -2.38 -25.47 -17.27
N ILE A 209 -3.47 -24.82 -16.86
CA ILE A 209 -4.38 -25.34 -15.85
C ILE A 209 -5.31 -26.38 -16.48
N LYS A 210 -5.08 -27.65 -16.14
CA LYS A 210 -5.98 -28.74 -16.48
C LYS A 210 -7.09 -28.86 -15.43
N PHE A 211 -8.16 -28.08 -15.59
CA PHE A 211 -9.24 -27.99 -14.59
C PHE A 211 -9.88 -29.35 -14.27
N ASP A 212 -10.03 -30.24 -15.25
CA ASP A 212 -10.64 -31.57 -15.05
C ASP A 212 -9.79 -32.51 -14.18
N GLU A 213 -8.50 -32.22 -14.02
CA GLU A 213 -7.58 -32.97 -13.16
C GLU A 213 -7.50 -32.38 -11.73
N LEU A 214 -8.03 -31.17 -11.50
CA LEU A 214 -8.03 -30.55 -10.17
C LEU A 214 -9.01 -31.25 -9.21
N PRO A 215 -8.77 -31.23 -7.88
CA PRO A 215 -9.71 -31.78 -6.90
C PRO A 215 -11.11 -31.13 -6.99
N ASN A 216 -12.11 -31.75 -6.34
CA ASN A 216 -13.46 -31.18 -6.34
C ASN A 216 -13.55 -29.81 -5.65
N SER A 217 -12.64 -29.51 -4.71
CA SER A 217 -12.52 -28.21 -4.06
C SER A 217 -11.07 -27.74 -4.00
N PHE A 218 -10.84 -26.46 -4.25
CA PHE A 218 -9.52 -25.83 -4.27
C PHE A 218 -9.62 -24.31 -4.17
N VAL A 219 -8.48 -23.64 -3.99
CA VAL A 219 -8.35 -22.18 -4.08
C VAL A 219 -7.31 -21.83 -5.13
N LEU A 220 -7.69 -21.02 -6.11
CA LEU A 220 -6.74 -20.41 -7.05
C LEU A 220 -6.35 -19.03 -6.53
N LYS A 221 -5.06 -18.74 -6.50
CA LYS A 221 -4.52 -17.45 -6.06
C LYS A 221 -3.50 -16.94 -7.05
N GLY A 222 -3.48 -15.62 -7.27
CA GLY A 222 -2.29 -14.99 -7.85
C GLY A 222 -1.13 -15.03 -6.86
N THR A 223 0.10 -15.24 -7.32
CA THR A 223 1.25 -15.31 -6.41
C THR A 223 1.62 -13.96 -5.80
N VAL A 224 1.33 -12.87 -6.51
CA VAL A 224 1.74 -11.51 -6.13
C VAL A 224 0.52 -10.62 -5.92
N GLY A 225 0.51 -9.88 -4.82
CA GLY A 225 -0.53 -8.89 -4.52
C GLY A 225 -1.63 -9.39 -3.59
N CYS A 226 -2.74 -8.65 -3.56
CA CYS A 226 -3.86 -8.84 -2.63
C CYS A 226 -5.20 -8.94 -3.39
N GLY A 227 -6.15 -9.68 -2.82
CA GLY A 227 -7.51 -9.84 -3.37
C GLY A 227 -7.62 -10.78 -4.57
N GLN A 228 -6.51 -11.31 -5.07
CA GLN A 228 -6.45 -12.21 -6.21
C GLN A 228 -6.75 -13.66 -5.79
N ILE A 229 -8.01 -13.96 -5.51
CA ILE A 229 -8.43 -15.27 -4.99
C ILE A 229 -9.74 -15.73 -5.65
N ILE A 230 -9.77 -16.98 -6.13
CA ILE A 230 -10.98 -17.68 -6.56
C ILE A 230 -11.16 -18.90 -5.66
N PHE A 231 -12.32 -18.96 -5.01
CA PHE A 231 -12.71 -20.07 -4.15
C PHE A 231 -13.56 -21.06 -4.95
N CYS A 232 -13.08 -22.29 -5.12
CA CYS A 232 -13.84 -23.38 -5.72
C CYS A 232 -14.25 -24.37 -4.63
N LYS A 233 -15.53 -24.32 -4.20
CA LYS A 233 -16.09 -25.28 -3.23
C LYS A 233 -16.50 -26.60 -3.89
N LYS A 234 -16.94 -26.51 -5.14
CA LYS A 234 -17.31 -27.62 -6.01
C LYS A 234 -16.90 -27.27 -7.43
N ARG A 235 -16.12 -28.14 -8.06
CA ARG A 235 -15.57 -27.92 -9.41
C ARG A 235 -16.65 -27.72 -10.46
N THR A 236 -17.78 -28.44 -10.32
CA THR A 236 -18.93 -28.35 -11.24
C THR A 236 -19.68 -27.02 -11.17
N GLU A 237 -19.50 -26.24 -10.10
CA GLU A 237 -20.15 -24.94 -9.91
C GLU A 237 -19.21 -23.77 -10.26
N LEU A 238 -17.97 -24.06 -10.68
CA LEU A 238 -17.00 -23.04 -11.03
C LEU A 238 -17.33 -22.43 -12.40
N ASP A 239 -17.56 -21.12 -12.43
CA ASP A 239 -17.59 -20.35 -13.68
C ASP A 239 -16.17 -20.24 -14.25
N LEU A 240 -15.81 -21.19 -15.12
CA LEU A 240 -14.48 -21.29 -15.72
C LEU A 240 -14.13 -20.04 -16.56
N ASN A 241 -15.08 -19.49 -17.31
CA ASN A 241 -14.84 -18.32 -18.14
C ASN A 241 -14.49 -17.09 -17.30
N SER A 242 -15.26 -16.86 -16.22
CA SER A 242 -14.99 -15.78 -15.27
C SER A 242 -13.67 -15.99 -14.53
N ALA A 243 -13.38 -17.22 -14.10
CA ALA A 243 -12.13 -17.57 -13.44
C ALA A 243 -10.91 -17.29 -14.33
N ILE A 244 -10.93 -17.76 -15.59
CA ILE A 244 -9.87 -17.52 -16.58
C ILE A 244 -9.69 -16.02 -16.83
N LYS A 245 -10.79 -15.27 -17.01
CA LYS A 245 -10.73 -13.80 -17.19
C LYS A 245 -10.00 -13.14 -16.00
N LYS A 246 -10.43 -13.43 -14.76
CA LYS A 246 -9.80 -12.87 -13.55
C LYS A 246 -8.30 -13.22 -13.48
N MET A 247 -7.93 -14.47 -13.68
CA MET A 247 -6.54 -14.91 -13.62
C MET A 247 -5.67 -14.26 -14.71
N ASN A 248 -6.17 -14.10 -15.93
CA ASN A 248 -5.43 -13.40 -16.98
C ASN A 248 -5.16 -11.93 -16.60
N ILE A 249 -6.07 -11.27 -15.89
CA ILE A 249 -5.80 -9.93 -15.39
C ILE A 249 -4.71 -9.97 -14.33
N TRP A 250 -4.77 -10.91 -13.38
CA TRP A 250 -3.72 -11.06 -12.35
C TRP A 250 -2.34 -11.27 -12.98
N LEU A 251 -2.25 -12.14 -13.99
CA LEU A 251 -1.01 -12.43 -14.74
C LEU A 251 -0.44 -11.21 -15.47
N ASN A 252 -1.29 -10.26 -15.86
CA ASN A 252 -0.90 -9.02 -16.54
C ASN A 252 -0.80 -7.80 -15.61
N THR A 253 -0.95 -7.97 -14.30
CA THR A 253 -0.95 -6.86 -13.34
C THR A 253 0.40 -6.74 -12.65
N ASP A 254 1.03 -5.58 -12.76
CA ASP A 254 2.19 -5.21 -11.94
C ASP A 254 1.74 -4.59 -10.62
N TYR A 255 1.74 -5.40 -9.55
CA TYR A 255 1.25 -4.98 -8.25
C TYR A 255 2.16 -3.97 -7.53
N SER A 256 3.37 -3.71 -8.04
CA SER A 256 4.27 -2.71 -7.46
C SER A 256 3.87 -1.26 -7.77
N ILE A 257 3.02 -1.06 -8.77
CA ILE A 257 2.67 0.27 -9.32
C ILE A 257 1.67 1.06 -8.46
N PRO A 258 0.53 0.49 -8.01
CA PRO A 258 -0.58 1.28 -7.50
C PRO A 258 -0.25 2.13 -6.28
N PHE A 259 0.62 1.62 -5.40
CA PHE A 259 1.06 2.26 -4.16
C PHE A 259 2.58 2.35 -4.02
N LEU A 260 3.32 2.17 -5.12
CA LEU A 260 4.79 2.25 -5.18
C LEU A 260 5.49 1.20 -4.29
N GLU A 261 4.87 0.04 -4.11
CA GLU A 261 5.35 -1.06 -3.29
C GLU A 261 6.31 -1.96 -4.09
N LYS A 262 7.54 -1.47 -4.32
CA LYS A 262 8.48 -2.07 -5.27
C LYS A 262 8.87 -3.52 -5.02
N TYR A 263 8.78 -4.03 -3.80
CA TYR A 263 9.06 -5.44 -3.53
C TYR A 263 8.00 -6.39 -4.09
N TYR A 264 6.82 -5.91 -4.49
CA TYR A 264 5.85 -6.70 -5.27
C TYR A 264 6.21 -6.79 -6.77
N LYS A 265 7.37 -6.27 -7.21
CA LYS A 265 7.81 -6.36 -8.61
C LYS A 265 8.36 -7.76 -8.91
N ASN A 266 7.47 -8.73 -9.05
CA ASN A 266 7.77 -10.13 -9.37
C ASN A 266 6.97 -10.58 -10.61
N THR A 267 7.36 -11.70 -11.22
CA THR A 267 6.61 -12.34 -12.30
C THR A 267 5.31 -12.94 -11.73
N PRO A 268 4.12 -12.41 -12.09
CA PRO A 268 2.87 -12.94 -11.59
C PRO A 268 2.63 -14.36 -12.11
N ARG A 269 2.21 -15.26 -11.23
CA ARG A 269 1.83 -16.66 -11.53
C ARG A 269 0.53 -17.00 -10.85
N ILE A 270 -0.02 -18.17 -11.16
CA ILE A 270 -1.18 -18.75 -10.46
C ILE A 270 -0.73 -19.94 -9.64
N ILE A 271 -1.17 -20.01 -8.38
CA ILE A 271 -1.08 -21.23 -7.57
C ILE A 271 -2.46 -21.80 -7.30
N CYS A 272 -2.53 -23.11 -7.20
CA CYS A 272 -3.70 -23.87 -6.76
C CYS A 272 -3.35 -24.53 -5.43
N GLU A 273 -4.08 -24.22 -4.37
CA GLU A 273 -3.91 -24.77 -3.03
C GLU A 273 -5.17 -25.50 -2.56
N GLU A 274 -5.01 -26.37 -1.56
CA GLU A 274 -6.14 -27.01 -0.91
C GLU A 274 -7.16 -26.00 -0.37
N TYR A 275 -8.44 -26.38 -0.47
CA TYR A 275 -9.52 -25.58 0.10
C TYR A 275 -9.64 -25.85 1.61
N LEU A 276 -9.18 -24.91 2.42
CA LEU A 276 -9.26 -24.99 3.88
C LEU A 276 -10.70 -24.72 4.36
N ILE A 277 -11.37 -25.76 4.86
CA ILE A 277 -12.77 -25.70 5.33
C ILE A 277 -12.80 -25.41 6.83
N GLN A 278 -13.52 -24.35 7.22
CA GLN A 278 -13.95 -24.16 8.60
C GLN A 278 -15.47 -24.37 8.67
N ASN A 279 -15.92 -25.29 9.54
CA ASN A 279 -17.34 -25.55 9.73
C ASN A 279 -18.07 -24.25 10.14
N ASN A 280 -19.19 -23.95 9.50
CA ASN A 280 -20.09 -22.81 9.77
C ASN A 280 -19.55 -21.39 9.52
N GLU A 281 -18.31 -21.20 9.04
CA GLU A 281 -17.81 -19.89 8.61
C GLU A 281 -17.57 -19.83 7.09
N ALA A 282 -17.81 -18.65 6.49
CA ALA A 282 -17.63 -18.46 5.05
C ALA A 282 -16.16 -18.56 4.62
N ARG A 283 -15.23 -18.22 5.53
CA ARG A 283 -13.78 -18.26 5.37
C ARG A 283 -13.13 -18.59 6.72
N PRO A 284 -11.91 -19.16 6.74
CA PRO A 284 -11.16 -19.36 7.97
C PRO A 284 -10.89 -18.06 8.73
N ILE A 285 -10.82 -18.12 10.06
CA ILE A 285 -10.41 -16.99 10.90
C ILE A 285 -8.95 -16.64 10.59
N ASP A 286 -8.70 -15.39 10.20
CA ASP A 286 -7.37 -14.83 9.93
C ASP A 286 -6.74 -14.39 11.27
N TYR A 287 -5.55 -14.90 11.58
CA TYR A 287 -4.70 -14.44 12.67
C TYR A 287 -3.48 -13.74 12.07
N LYS A 288 -3.41 -12.42 12.18
CA LYS A 288 -2.35 -11.61 11.59
C LYS A 288 -1.43 -11.11 12.67
N ILE A 289 -0.20 -11.60 12.67
CA ILE A 289 0.78 -11.37 13.73
C ILE A 289 1.79 -10.34 13.27
N PHE A 290 1.70 -9.16 13.87
CA PHE A 290 2.66 -8.08 13.64
C PHE A 290 3.91 -8.34 14.47
N CYS A 291 5.00 -8.55 13.75
CA CYS A 291 6.32 -8.81 14.31
C CYS A 291 7.23 -7.61 14.07
N PHE A 292 8.06 -7.33 15.07
CA PHE A 292 8.96 -6.17 15.11
C PHE A 292 10.34 -6.68 15.52
N ASN A 293 11.33 -6.56 14.63
CA ASN A 293 12.67 -7.13 14.80
C ASN A 293 12.63 -8.62 15.19
N GLY A 294 11.81 -9.42 14.50
CA GLY A 294 11.62 -10.84 14.81
C GLY A 294 10.74 -11.15 16.03
N ILE A 295 10.20 -10.14 16.73
CA ILE A 295 9.43 -10.33 17.96
C ILE A 295 7.93 -10.07 17.71
N PRO A 296 7.05 -11.07 17.87
CA PRO A 296 5.60 -10.87 17.85
C PRO A 296 5.15 -9.96 18.99
N ARG A 297 4.34 -8.93 18.68
CA ARG A 297 3.81 -8.02 19.71
C ARG A 297 2.33 -7.72 19.61
N LEU A 298 1.75 -7.80 18.42
CA LEU A 298 0.37 -7.43 18.17
C LEU A 298 -0.30 -8.48 17.29
N ILE A 299 -1.48 -8.92 17.72
CA ILE A 299 -2.30 -9.92 17.04
C ILE A 299 -3.55 -9.22 16.53
N MET A 300 -3.84 -9.33 15.25
CA MET A 300 -5.12 -8.94 14.67
C MET A 300 -5.91 -10.19 14.30
N VAL A 301 -7.12 -10.32 14.82
CA VAL A 301 -8.04 -11.42 14.51
C VAL A 301 -9.12 -10.88 13.58
N CYS A 302 -9.24 -11.42 12.37
CA CYS A 302 -10.32 -11.09 11.44
C CYS A 302 -11.33 -12.23 11.35
N ARG A 303 -12.61 -11.93 11.57
CA ARG A 303 -13.72 -12.88 11.44
C ARG A 303 -14.73 -12.41 10.41
N GLY A 304 -15.46 -13.35 9.80
CA GLY A 304 -16.55 -13.03 8.87
C GLY A 304 -16.09 -12.30 7.61
N ARG A 305 -14.85 -12.51 7.19
CA ARG A 305 -14.24 -11.77 6.07
C ARG A 305 -15.04 -11.93 4.78
N GLY A 306 -15.33 -10.83 4.11
CA GLY A 306 -16.18 -10.81 2.91
C GLY A 306 -17.68 -10.91 3.21
N THR A 307 -18.10 -10.71 4.46
CA THR A 307 -19.51 -10.64 4.86
C THR A 307 -19.81 -9.30 5.51
N ILE A 308 -21.09 -8.98 5.71
CA ILE A 308 -21.52 -7.79 6.47
C ILE A 308 -21.08 -7.81 7.94
N ASN A 309 -20.70 -8.99 8.45
CA ASN A 309 -20.28 -9.21 9.84
C ASN A 309 -18.75 -9.23 9.99
N GLU A 310 -18.01 -8.69 9.02
CA GLU A 310 -16.55 -8.62 9.09
C GLU A 310 -16.10 -7.80 10.30
N THR A 311 -15.28 -8.41 11.15
CA THR A 311 -14.83 -7.81 12.41
C THR A 311 -13.32 -7.94 12.57
N HIS A 312 -12.70 -6.91 13.14
CA HIS A 312 -11.27 -6.83 13.43
C HIS A 312 -11.05 -6.57 14.91
N TYR A 313 -10.32 -7.47 15.56
CA TYR A 313 -9.95 -7.35 16.97
C TYR A 313 -8.44 -7.31 17.08
N TYR A 314 -7.93 -6.53 18.03
CA TYR A 314 -6.51 -6.45 18.31
C TYR A 314 -6.22 -6.94 19.72
N PHE A 315 -5.15 -7.72 19.87
CA PHE A 315 -4.71 -8.28 21.13
C PHE A 315 -3.20 -8.16 21.28
N ASP A 316 -2.72 -8.12 22.51
CA ASP A 316 -1.31 -8.41 22.80
C ASP A 316 -1.05 -9.93 22.75
N THR A 317 0.21 -10.33 22.93
CA THR A 317 0.62 -11.75 22.93
C THR A 317 0.13 -12.56 24.13
N LYS A 318 -0.42 -11.89 25.16
CA LYS A 318 -1.06 -12.52 26.32
C LYS A 318 -2.58 -12.64 26.15
N TRP A 319 -3.10 -12.31 24.97
CA TRP A 319 -4.53 -12.29 24.65
C TRP A 319 -5.34 -11.22 25.39
N ASN A 320 -4.69 -10.14 25.84
CA ASN A 320 -5.41 -8.97 26.35
C ASN A 320 -5.88 -8.12 25.18
N ARG A 321 -7.16 -7.75 25.19
CA ARG A 321 -7.75 -6.94 24.11
C ARG A 321 -7.18 -5.52 24.12
N LEU A 322 -6.81 -5.03 22.94
CA LEU A 322 -6.29 -3.69 22.72
C LEU A 322 -7.29 -2.86 21.89
N ASN A 323 -7.72 -1.72 22.41
CA ASN A 323 -8.60 -0.79 21.70
C ASN A 323 -7.78 0.26 20.94
N ILE A 324 -7.00 -0.21 19.96
CA ILE A 324 -6.07 0.64 19.19
C ILE A 324 -6.75 1.44 18.07
N LEU A 325 -7.95 1.03 17.65
CA LEU A 325 -8.70 1.71 16.60
C LEU A 325 -9.57 2.82 17.18
N LYS A 326 -9.76 3.90 16.41
CA LYS A 326 -10.64 5.04 16.74
C LYS A 326 -12.08 4.61 16.90
N LYS A 327 -12.56 3.72 16.02
CA LYS A 327 -13.88 3.10 16.11
C LYS A 327 -13.75 1.75 16.79
N GLU A 328 -14.37 1.62 17.95
CA GLU A 328 -14.34 0.37 18.69
C GLU A 328 -15.29 -0.66 18.07
N ASN A 329 -14.85 -1.91 18.05
CA ASN A 329 -15.71 -3.01 17.68
C ASN A 329 -16.45 -3.52 18.93
N LEU A 330 -17.73 -3.20 19.09
CA LEU A 330 -18.47 -3.50 20.33
C LEU A 330 -18.90 -4.97 20.47
N SER A 331 -18.54 -5.83 19.52
CA SER A 331 -18.85 -7.26 19.59
C SER A 331 -17.99 -8.01 20.61
N ASN A 332 -18.50 -9.18 21.01
CA ASN A 332 -17.81 -10.10 21.90
C ASN A 332 -16.44 -10.51 21.35
N ASN A 333 -15.47 -10.66 22.24
CA ASN A 333 -14.12 -11.09 21.87
C ASN A 333 -14.16 -12.50 21.27
N PRO A 334 -13.35 -12.78 20.23
CA PRO A 334 -13.06 -14.16 19.85
C PRO A 334 -12.42 -14.91 21.02
N LEU A 335 -12.71 -16.21 21.09
CA LEU A 335 -12.03 -17.13 22.01
C LEU A 335 -10.53 -17.18 21.69
N LYS A 336 -9.71 -17.28 22.74
CA LYS A 336 -8.28 -17.53 22.60
C LYS A 336 -8.08 -18.91 21.95
N PRO A 337 -7.28 -19.01 20.86
CA PRO A 337 -6.97 -20.32 20.30
C PRO A 337 -6.02 -21.07 21.24
N ASP A 338 -6.19 -22.38 21.36
CA ASP A 338 -5.32 -23.20 22.21
C ASP A 338 -3.89 -23.25 21.66
N CYS A 339 -3.73 -23.21 20.34
CA CYS A 339 -2.45 -23.15 19.63
C CYS A 339 -1.78 -21.75 19.64
N LEU A 340 -2.24 -20.78 20.46
CA LEU A 340 -1.67 -19.42 20.46
C LEU A 340 -0.15 -19.42 20.67
N LYS A 341 0.35 -20.26 21.58
CA LYS A 341 1.78 -20.35 21.87
C LYS A 341 2.58 -20.75 20.63
N GLU A 342 2.17 -21.83 19.98
CA GLU A 342 2.80 -22.36 18.76
C GLU A 342 2.72 -21.34 17.60
N LEU A 343 1.58 -20.64 17.49
CA LEU A 343 1.38 -19.58 16.50
C LEU A 343 2.39 -18.42 16.68
N LEU A 344 2.68 -18.03 17.92
CA LEU A 344 3.70 -17.02 18.23
C LEU A 344 5.13 -17.53 18.00
N GLU A 345 5.39 -18.82 18.22
CA GLU A 345 6.68 -19.45 17.94
C GLU A 345 6.99 -19.43 16.43
N TYR A 346 6.05 -19.88 15.58
CA TYR A 346 6.20 -19.77 14.13
C TYR A 346 6.38 -18.32 13.68
N SER A 347 5.61 -17.39 14.26
CA SER A 347 5.74 -15.96 13.95
C SER A 347 7.15 -15.44 14.26
N THR A 348 7.72 -15.85 15.38
CA THR A 348 9.09 -15.48 15.79
C THR A 348 10.12 -16.02 14.80
N ILE A 349 10.05 -17.32 14.46
CA ILE A 349 10.98 -17.97 13.53
C ILE A 349 10.92 -17.31 12.14
N LEU A 350 9.71 -17.13 11.61
CA LEU A 350 9.50 -16.64 10.25
C LEU A 350 9.81 -15.15 10.11
N SER A 351 9.64 -14.35 11.17
CA SER A 351 9.86 -12.91 11.13
C SER A 351 11.29 -12.46 11.47
N ALA A 352 12.14 -13.37 11.97
CA ALA A 352 13.47 -13.06 12.51
C ALA A 352 14.34 -12.10 11.65
N PRO A 353 14.38 -12.20 10.31
CA PRO A 353 15.24 -11.32 9.49
C PRO A 353 14.68 -9.90 9.27
N PHE A 354 13.45 -9.62 9.68
CA PHE A 354 12.73 -8.42 9.23
C PHE A 354 12.55 -7.39 10.36
N PRO A 355 12.86 -6.11 10.13
CA PRO A 355 12.58 -5.04 11.09
C PRO A 355 11.09 -4.93 11.40
N GLN A 356 10.25 -5.13 10.39
CA GLN A 356 8.80 -5.22 10.52
C GLN A 356 8.25 -6.16 9.46
N VAL A 357 7.41 -7.10 9.88
CA VAL A 357 6.59 -7.91 8.98
C VAL A 357 5.33 -8.35 9.71
N ARG A 358 4.22 -8.45 8.99
CA ARG A 358 3.02 -9.13 9.47
C ARG A 358 3.00 -10.53 8.88
N VAL A 359 2.90 -11.55 9.72
CA VAL A 359 2.80 -12.95 9.32
C VAL A 359 1.35 -13.38 9.52
N ASP A 360 0.69 -13.77 8.44
CA ASP A 360 -0.72 -14.11 8.43
C ASP A 360 -0.88 -15.63 8.52
N PHE A 361 -1.79 -16.08 9.37
CA PHE A 361 -2.12 -17.49 9.55
C PHE A 361 -3.63 -17.71 9.51
N TYR A 362 -4.02 -18.94 9.19
CA TYR A 362 -5.35 -19.47 9.45
C TYR A 362 -5.27 -20.49 10.59
N VAL A 363 -6.26 -20.52 11.46
CA VAL A 363 -6.40 -21.56 12.49
C VAL A 363 -7.72 -22.28 12.29
N ILE A 364 -7.65 -23.59 12.03
CA ILE A 364 -8.82 -24.44 11.80
C ILE A 364 -8.68 -25.68 12.66
N ASN A 365 -9.66 -25.91 13.54
CA ASN A 365 -9.65 -27.03 14.48
C ASN A 365 -8.32 -27.14 15.24
N ASN A 366 -7.82 -25.99 15.71
CA ASN A 366 -6.54 -25.84 16.41
C ASN A 366 -5.28 -26.22 15.59
N LYS A 367 -5.40 -26.41 14.27
CA LYS A 367 -4.27 -26.58 13.36
C LYS A 367 -3.95 -25.25 12.67
N ILE A 368 -2.67 -24.92 12.65
CA ILE A 368 -2.13 -23.68 12.07
C ILE A 368 -1.82 -23.91 10.59
N TYR A 369 -2.20 -22.93 9.76
CA TYR A 369 -1.81 -22.86 8.35
C TYR A 369 -1.22 -21.49 8.06
N PHE A 370 -0.04 -21.46 7.43
CA PHE A 370 0.57 -20.25 6.92
C PHE A 370 -0.27 -19.65 5.79
N GLY A 371 -0.48 -18.33 5.84
CA GLY A 371 -1.21 -17.55 4.85
C GLY A 371 -0.27 -16.77 3.93
N GLU A 372 0.35 -15.72 4.45
CA GLU A 372 1.26 -14.85 3.69
C GLU A 372 2.15 -14.00 4.60
N PHE A 373 3.23 -13.45 4.04
CA PHE A 373 3.93 -12.30 4.60
C PHE A 373 3.34 -11.00 4.06
N THR A 374 3.25 -9.98 4.91
CA THR A 374 2.86 -8.62 4.51
C THR A 374 3.82 -7.60 5.13
N PHE A 375 4.55 -6.89 4.28
CA PHE A 375 5.53 -5.86 4.70
C PHE A 375 4.93 -4.45 4.75
N THR A 376 3.78 -4.25 4.12
CA THR A 376 3.05 -2.98 4.05
C THR A 376 1.57 -3.21 4.29
N SER A 377 1.23 -3.37 5.57
CA SER A 377 -0.18 -3.45 5.94
C SER A 377 -0.93 -2.22 5.45
N ALA A 378 -2.01 -2.44 4.67
CA ALA A 378 -2.79 -1.39 4.02
C ALA A 378 -1.93 -0.41 3.21
N ALA A 379 -1.01 -0.94 2.39
CA ALA A 379 -0.05 -0.16 1.59
C ALA A 379 0.86 0.78 2.42
N GLY A 380 1.03 0.49 3.71
CA GLY A 380 1.80 1.32 4.64
C GLY A 380 0.99 2.40 5.36
N ASN A 381 -0.33 2.46 5.14
CA ASN A 381 -1.22 3.34 5.89
C ASN A 381 -2.35 2.53 6.53
N ILE A 382 -2.11 1.98 7.72
CA ILE A 382 -3.16 1.34 8.50
C ILE A 382 -4.16 2.42 8.93
N PRO A 383 -5.40 2.39 8.41
CA PRO A 383 -6.37 3.44 8.70
C PRO A 383 -6.89 3.29 10.13
N ASP A 384 -7.46 4.38 10.65
CA ASP A 384 -8.22 4.40 11.90
C ASP A 384 -7.48 3.97 13.17
N ILE A 385 -6.18 3.73 13.13
CA ILE A 385 -5.37 3.59 14.34
C ILE A 385 -5.34 4.93 15.10
N LYS A 386 -5.52 4.90 16.42
CA LYS A 386 -5.39 6.10 17.27
C LYS A 386 -3.94 6.57 17.24
N THR A 387 -3.74 7.89 17.27
CA THR A 387 -2.43 8.51 17.04
C THR A 387 -1.38 8.06 18.07
N GLU A 388 -1.76 7.93 19.32
CA GLU A 388 -0.89 7.45 20.40
C GLU A 388 -0.42 6.02 20.18
N PHE A 389 -1.31 5.12 19.76
CA PHE A 389 -0.96 3.74 19.44
C PHE A 389 -0.11 3.64 18.18
N ASN A 390 -0.39 4.47 17.16
CA ASN A 390 0.42 4.51 15.95
C ASN A 390 1.89 4.89 16.26
N LYS A 391 2.11 5.84 17.17
CA LYS A 391 3.45 6.21 17.67
C LYS A 391 4.06 5.13 18.56
N GLN A 392 3.27 4.59 19.50
CA GLN A 392 3.73 3.55 20.43
C GLN A 392 4.17 2.28 19.69
N ILE A 393 3.39 1.81 18.72
CA ILE A 393 3.74 0.62 17.94
C ILE A 393 4.93 0.94 17.02
N GLY A 394 4.98 2.16 16.47
CA GLY A 394 6.14 2.65 15.73
C GLY A 394 7.44 2.59 16.52
N SER A 395 7.42 2.81 17.85
CA SER A 395 8.64 2.76 18.67
C SER A 395 9.23 1.35 18.81
N TRP A 396 8.49 0.30 18.47
CA TRP A 396 8.99 -1.07 18.49
C TRP A 396 9.84 -1.43 17.26
N ILE A 397 9.80 -0.60 16.21
CA ILE A 397 10.61 -0.79 14.99
C ILE A 397 11.94 -0.07 15.16
N GLU A 398 13.03 -0.83 15.06
CA GLU A 398 14.36 -0.26 14.89
C GLU A 398 14.66 -0.17 13.40
N LEU A 399 14.89 1.05 12.91
CA LEU A 399 15.24 1.24 11.51
C LEU A 399 16.74 0.95 11.32
N PRO A 400 17.12 0.20 10.26
CA PRO A 400 18.53 0.04 9.88
C PRO A 400 19.21 1.41 9.69
N ASN A 401 20.48 1.54 10.07
CA ASN A 401 21.20 2.79 9.87
C ASN A 401 21.35 3.07 8.36
N LYS A 402 21.20 4.33 7.94
CA LYS A 402 21.41 4.73 6.53
C LYS A 402 22.78 4.32 5.96
N LYS A 403 23.81 4.18 6.82
CA LYS A 403 25.16 3.71 6.42
C LYS A 403 25.21 2.23 6.03
N ASP A 404 24.31 1.41 6.58
CA ASP A 404 24.23 -0.02 6.26
C ASP A 404 23.47 -0.30 4.95
N ILE A 405 22.90 0.76 4.33
CA ILE A 405 22.02 0.70 3.14
C ILE A 405 22.80 1.01 1.84
N CYS A 406 24.03 1.57 1.93
CA CYS A 406 24.85 1.96 0.79
C CYS A 406 26.23 1.28 0.79
N ASN A 407 26.26 -0.03 0.54
CA ASN A 407 27.43 -0.73 0.00
C ASN A 407 27.09 -1.31 -1.39
N ASP A 408 26.39 -0.53 -2.21
CA ASP A 408 26.13 -0.87 -3.61
C ASP A 408 27.06 0.00 -4.47
N ASP A 409 28.05 -0.63 -5.11
CA ASP A 409 29.05 0.00 -5.98
C ASP A 409 28.41 0.88 -7.07
N SER A 410 27.15 0.61 -7.43
CA SER A 410 26.38 1.40 -8.41
C SER A 410 26.07 2.83 -7.95
N VAL A 411 25.85 3.04 -6.64
CA VAL A 411 25.61 4.38 -6.07
C VAL A 411 26.90 5.19 -6.02
N GLN A 412 28.02 4.55 -5.67
CA GLN A 412 29.33 5.20 -5.71
C GLN A 412 29.73 5.58 -7.14
N GLN A 413 29.47 4.71 -8.12
CA GLN A 413 29.67 5.03 -9.53
C GLN A 413 28.77 6.17 -10.03
N LEU A 414 27.51 6.24 -9.57
CA LEU A 414 26.60 7.35 -9.89
C LEU A 414 27.05 8.68 -9.27
N ILE A 415 27.57 8.66 -8.04
CA ILE A 415 28.15 9.82 -7.37
C ILE A 415 29.40 10.27 -8.12
N GLU A 416 30.31 9.34 -8.47
CA GLU A 416 31.51 9.64 -9.27
C GLU A 416 31.18 10.23 -10.64
N LYS A 417 30.23 9.62 -11.35
CA LYS A 417 29.82 10.05 -12.70
C LYS A 417 29.16 11.43 -12.70
N ASN A 418 28.56 11.83 -11.57
CA ASN A 418 27.91 13.12 -11.41
C ASN A 418 28.69 14.11 -10.53
N LYS A 419 29.95 13.81 -10.13
CA LYS A 419 30.83 14.71 -9.34
C LYS A 419 30.92 16.11 -9.95
N LYS A 420 30.92 16.21 -11.28
CA LYS A 420 30.98 17.50 -11.99
C LYS A 420 29.72 18.34 -11.80
N LEU A 421 28.54 17.70 -11.81
CA LEU A 421 27.26 18.36 -11.54
C LEU A 421 27.14 18.76 -10.06
N LEU A 422 27.60 17.89 -9.15
CA LEU A 422 27.65 18.17 -7.71
C LEU A 422 28.57 19.36 -7.40
N ASN A 423 29.77 19.41 -7.97
CA ASN A 423 30.69 20.54 -7.82
C ASN A 423 30.11 21.85 -8.40
N MET A 424 29.35 21.78 -9.50
CA MET A 424 28.67 22.95 -10.07
C MET A 424 27.55 23.46 -9.15
N ILE A 425 26.81 22.55 -8.52
CA ILE A 425 25.76 22.87 -7.54
C ILE A 425 26.38 23.49 -6.28
N GLU A 426 27.49 22.95 -5.78
CA GLU A 426 28.23 23.51 -4.63
C GLU A 426 28.82 24.89 -4.92
N GLN A 427 29.39 25.10 -6.11
CA GLN A 427 29.89 26.42 -6.54
C GLN A 427 28.77 27.45 -6.77
N GLN A 428 27.55 27.02 -7.10
CA GLN A 428 26.39 27.92 -7.16
C GLN A 428 25.82 28.20 -5.77
N ALA A 429 25.83 27.21 -4.87
CA ALA A 429 25.39 27.35 -3.49
C ALA A 429 26.32 28.28 -2.67
N SER A 430 27.63 28.27 -2.93
CA SER A 430 28.59 29.18 -2.27
C SER A 430 28.44 30.65 -2.67
N LYS A 431 27.79 30.92 -3.82
CA LYS A 431 27.56 32.28 -4.35
C LYS A 431 26.22 32.88 -3.90
N ASN A 432 25.38 32.14 -3.19
CA ASN A 432 24.04 32.59 -2.83
C ASN A 432 23.65 32.12 -1.41
N PRO A 433 23.69 33.02 -0.40
CA PRO A 433 23.61 32.63 1.02
C PRO A 433 22.25 32.07 1.48
N ILE A 434 21.26 31.97 0.58
CA ILE A 434 19.95 31.37 0.85
C ILE A 434 19.99 29.82 0.74
N PHE A 435 20.97 29.24 0.02
CA PHE A 435 21.04 27.78 -0.19
C PHE A 435 21.56 26.98 1.02
N PHE A 436 22.10 27.65 2.05
CA PHE A 436 22.55 27.02 3.30
C PHE A 436 21.42 26.50 4.21
N LYS A 437 20.15 26.59 3.80
CA LYS A 437 18.98 26.16 4.59
C LYS A 437 18.25 24.92 4.05
N LEU A 438 18.78 24.23 3.04
CA LEU A 438 18.24 22.94 2.61
C LEU A 438 18.90 21.79 3.41
N PRO A 439 18.14 20.97 4.17
CA PRO A 439 18.69 19.86 4.95
C PRO A 439 19.26 18.69 4.13
N LEU A 440 19.25 18.79 2.79
CA LEU A 440 19.61 17.69 1.88
C LEU A 440 21.11 17.58 1.58
N LEU A 441 21.95 18.45 2.16
CA LEU A 441 23.41 18.46 1.96
C LEU A 441 24.19 18.57 3.29
N LYS A 442 23.72 17.89 4.35
CA LYS A 442 24.52 17.56 5.54
C LYS A 442 24.61 16.06 5.73
#